data_AF-A0A7C6YAL4-F1
#
_entry.id   AF-A0A7C6YAL4-F1
#
_cell.length_a   1.000
_cell.length_b   1.000
_cell.length_c   1.000
_cell.angle_alpha   90.00
_cell.angle_beta   90.00
_cell.angle_gamma   90.00
#
_symmetry.space_group_name_H-M   'P 1'
#
loop_
_entity.id
_entity.type
_entity.pdbx_description
1 polymer ?
#
loop_
_entity_poly.entity_id
_entity_poly.type
_entity_poly.pdbx_seq_one_letter_code
_entity_poly.pdbx_strand_id
1 'polypeptide(L)'
;MSLRRSHPAPVFFYLSLIIIYTMLSKSTLILLMSLLAGFITQIIFNHKIITIKSLLWNLFFFCLLVMINPLFNQNGEEVLFYLNKLKVTKEALWAGVDIALMILSVIFWFNLFNQIITTDKFLYLFGRIIPNTALLLSMGLRYFPLFVKQSERINQAQKALGIYEEGFFKRTKNYLKTYTALVSWSLENALDTAISMKARGYGVAKRSSYSLYRFRKSDFLFFLLLVLALITLILCADKTYFILAFGSFLFFGGALLEVKENWKWHYLKSKI
;
A
#
# COMPACT_ATOMS: atom_id res chain seq x y z
N MET A 1 16.18 12.77 6.13
CA MET A 1 15.44 11.57 6.53
C MET A 1 14.58 11.23 5.34
N SER A 2 14.84 10.11 4.65
CA SER A 2 13.97 9.63 3.56
C SER A 2 13.04 8.56 4.10
N LEU A 3 11.77 8.63 3.70
CA LEU A 3 10.73 7.69 4.12
C LEU A 3 11.06 6.26 3.68
N ARG A 4 11.84 6.10 2.61
CA ARG A 4 12.27 4.77 2.11
C ARG A 4 13.26 4.08 3.04
N ARG A 5 14.14 4.85 3.72
CA ARG A 5 15.27 4.33 4.52
C ARG A 5 15.04 4.40 6.04
N SER A 6 14.04 5.15 6.47
CA SER A 6 13.68 5.27 7.88
C SER A 6 13.11 3.98 8.47
N HIS A 7 13.10 3.91 9.80
CA HIS A 7 12.50 2.79 10.51
C HIS A 7 11.04 2.56 10.04
N PRO A 8 10.60 1.32 9.81
CA PRO A 8 9.27 1.05 9.26
C PRO A 8 8.10 1.54 10.13
N ALA A 9 8.25 1.50 11.47
CA ALA A 9 7.17 1.81 12.39
C ALA A 9 6.65 3.27 12.30
N PRO A 10 7.48 4.32 12.38
CA PRO A 10 7.00 5.69 12.22
C PRO A 10 6.40 5.97 10.84
N VAL A 11 6.95 5.37 9.79
CA VAL A 11 6.46 5.54 8.42
C VAL A 11 5.12 4.85 8.22
N PHE A 12 4.95 3.64 8.76
CA PHE A 12 3.66 2.94 8.77
C PHE A 12 2.61 3.76 9.51
N PHE A 13 2.92 4.23 10.74
CA PHE A 13 1.99 5.06 11.52
C PHE A 13 1.58 6.32 10.78
N TYR A 14 2.54 7.03 10.17
CA TYR A 14 2.29 8.22 9.36
C TYR A 14 1.34 7.95 8.18
N LEU A 15 1.63 6.93 7.37
CA LEU A 15 0.82 6.63 6.18
C LEU A 15 -0.57 6.10 6.54
N SER A 16 -0.67 5.26 7.57
CA SER A 16 -1.98 4.80 8.09
C SER A 16 -2.80 5.98 8.61
N LEU A 17 -2.18 6.91 9.32
CA LEU A 17 -2.84 8.10 9.85
C LEU A 17 -3.34 9.00 8.72
N ILE A 18 -2.56 9.21 7.65
CA ILE A 18 -3.03 9.94 6.46
C ILE A 18 -4.26 9.27 5.85
N ILE A 19 -4.23 7.95 5.62
CA ILE A 19 -5.35 7.23 5.01
C ILE A 19 -6.60 7.30 5.88
N ILE A 20 -6.46 7.11 7.20
CA ILE A 20 -7.59 7.19 8.13
C ILE A 20 -8.15 8.62 8.16
N TYR A 21 -7.27 9.63 8.22
CA TYR A 21 -7.67 11.02 8.26
C TYR A 21 -8.41 11.46 6.98
N THR A 22 -7.95 11.01 5.80
CA THR A 22 -8.63 11.31 4.53
C THR A 22 -10.00 10.65 4.45
N MET A 23 -10.14 9.41 4.94
CA MET A 23 -11.43 8.70 4.96
C MET A 23 -12.44 9.32 5.94
N LEU A 24 -11.97 9.89 7.06
CA LEU A 24 -12.85 10.53 8.04
C LEU A 24 -13.19 11.99 7.71
N SER A 25 -12.49 12.59 6.74
CA SER A 25 -12.66 14.00 6.39
C SER A 25 -13.92 14.22 5.55
N LYS A 26 -14.82 15.08 6.04
CA LYS A 26 -16.03 15.50 5.31
C LYS A 26 -15.87 16.81 4.53
N SER A 27 -14.77 17.53 4.73
CA SER A 27 -14.54 18.82 4.07
C SER A 27 -13.90 18.63 2.70
N THR A 28 -14.55 19.13 1.65
CA THR A 28 -14.06 19.12 0.27
C THR A 28 -12.65 19.71 0.14
N LEU A 29 -12.34 20.78 0.90
CA LEU A 29 -11.02 21.43 0.86
C LEU A 29 -9.90 20.50 1.34
N ILE A 30 -10.14 19.72 2.40
CA ILE A 30 -9.16 18.77 2.94
C ILE A 30 -8.94 17.63 1.94
N LEU A 31 -10.01 17.13 1.32
CA LEU A 31 -9.94 16.06 0.33
C LEU A 31 -9.17 16.51 -0.92
N LEU A 32 -9.39 17.73 -1.39
CA LEU A 32 -8.67 18.30 -2.52
C LEU A 32 -7.18 18.49 -2.20
N MET A 33 -6.86 19.00 -1.02
CA MET A 33 -5.47 19.12 -0.54
C MET A 33 -4.78 17.75 -0.43
N SER A 34 -5.48 16.75 0.08
CA SER A 34 -5.00 15.36 0.13
C SER A 34 -4.73 14.80 -1.26
N LEU A 35 -5.64 15.00 -2.22
CA LEU A 35 -5.50 14.51 -3.58
C LEU A 35 -4.25 15.11 -4.25
N LEU A 36 -4.09 16.43 -4.14
CA LEU A 36 -2.94 17.14 -4.69
C LEU A 36 -1.63 16.67 -4.05
N ALA A 37 -1.59 16.55 -2.73
CA ALA A 37 -0.40 16.07 -2.03
C ALA A 37 -0.08 14.60 -2.35
N GLY A 38 -1.08 13.73 -2.45
CA GLY A 38 -0.91 12.33 -2.87
C GLY A 38 -0.35 12.23 -4.29
N PHE A 39 -0.84 13.07 -5.20
CA PHE A 39 -0.34 13.16 -6.57
C PHE A 39 1.11 13.67 -6.63
N ILE A 40 1.41 14.77 -5.93
CA ILE A 40 2.77 15.37 -5.86
C ILE A 40 3.77 14.38 -5.27
N THR A 41 3.43 13.74 -4.15
CA THR A 41 4.29 12.73 -3.51
C THR A 41 4.56 11.56 -4.44
N GLN A 42 3.56 11.07 -5.18
CA GLN A 42 3.75 9.97 -6.11
C GLN A 42 4.73 10.32 -7.26
N ILE A 43 4.67 11.55 -7.79
CA ILE A 43 5.62 12.04 -8.80
C ILE A 43 7.05 12.04 -8.24
N ILE A 44 7.22 12.57 -7.03
CA ILE A 44 8.53 12.65 -6.36
C ILE A 44 9.12 11.25 -6.15
N PHE A 45 8.30 10.27 -5.77
CA PHE A 45 8.75 8.92 -5.44
C PHE A 45 9.04 8.02 -6.65
N ASN A 46 8.23 8.12 -7.71
CA ASN A 46 8.35 7.23 -8.86
C ASN A 46 9.38 7.68 -9.88
N HIS A 47 9.78 8.96 -9.90
CA HIS A 47 10.61 9.58 -10.95
C HIS A 47 10.11 9.35 -12.40
N LYS A 48 8.97 8.68 -12.57
CA LYS A 48 8.31 8.41 -13.84
C LYS A 48 7.23 9.47 -14.03
N ILE A 49 7.19 10.04 -15.22
CA ILE A 49 6.11 10.92 -15.64
C ILE A 49 4.83 10.09 -15.60
N ILE A 50 3.82 10.57 -14.86
CA ILE A 50 2.49 9.97 -14.85
C ILE A 50 2.00 9.99 -16.29
N THR A 51 1.74 8.81 -16.85
CA THR A 51 1.28 8.69 -18.23
C THR A 51 -0.10 9.34 -18.36
N ILE A 52 -0.34 10.08 -19.44
CA ILE A 52 -1.64 10.72 -19.74
C ILE A 52 -2.78 9.70 -19.62
N LYS A 53 -2.55 8.44 -20.03
CA LYS A 53 -3.50 7.33 -19.86
C LYS A 53 -3.93 7.11 -18.41
N SER A 54 -3.01 7.20 -17.45
CA SER A 54 -3.34 7.06 -16.02
C SER A 54 -4.18 8.23 -15.52
N LEU A 55 -3.91 9.44 -16.00
CA LEU A 55 -4.68 10.62 -15.62
C LEU A 55 -6.11 10.57 -16.20
N LEU A 56 -6.23 10.18 -17.46
CA LEU A 56 -7.52 9.96 -18.12
C LEU A 56 -8.33 8.87 -17.42
N TRP A 57 -7.68 7.80 -16.98
CA TRP A 57 -8.33 6.73 -16.21
C TRP A 57 -8.85 7.24 -14.86
N ASN A 58 -8.05 8.02 -14.12
CA ASN A 58 -8.48 8.61 -12.85
C ASN A 58 -9.65 9.59 -13.04
N LEU A 59 -9.62 10.39 -14.11
CA LEU A 59 -10.73 11.30 -14.45
C LEU A 59 -12.00 10.54 -14.83
N PHE A 60 -11.87 9.46 -15.60
CA PHE A 60 -13.00 8.59 -15.92
C PHE A 60 -13.62 7.98 -14.65
N PHE A 61 -12.79 7.46 -13.74
CA PHE A 61 -13.23 6.96 -12.43
C PHE A 61 -13.89 8.05 -11.59
N PHE A 62 -13.35 9.27 -11.58
CA PHE A 62 -13.95 10.41 -10.90
C PHE A 62 -15.38 10.68 -11.41
N CYS A 63 -15.53 10.87 -12.72
CA CYS A 63 -16.83 11.13 -13.34
C CYS A 63 -17.82 9.98 -13.08
N LEU A 64 -17.36 8.73 -13.15
CA LEU A 64 -18.16 7.56 -12.87
C LEU A 64 -18.69 7.57 -11.43
N LEU A 65 -17.84 7.87 -10.43
CA LEU A 65 -18.26 7.93 -9.03
C LEU A 65 -19.25 9.07 -8.76
N VAL A 66 -19.03 10.24 -9.35
CA VAL A 66 -19.95 11.39 -9.23
C VAL A 66 -21.33 11.06 -9.82
N MET A 67 -21.36 10.40 -10.98
CA MET A 67 -22.61 10.04 -11.66
C MET A 67 -23.37 8.90 -10.97
N ILE A 68 -22.64 7.98 -10.33
CA ILE A 68 -23.25 6.88 -9.58
C ILE A 68 -23.85 7.36 -8.25
N ASN A 69 -23.28 8.39 -7.61
CA ASN A 69 -23.72 8.80 -6.27
C ASN A 69 -25.22 9.18 -6.17
N PRO A 70 -25.81 9.93 -7.12
CA PRO A 70 -27.25 10.22 -7.13
C PRO A 70 -28.16 8.98 -7.18
N LEU A 71 -27.66 7.81 -7.60
CA LEU A 71 -28.43 6.57 -7.58
C LEU A 71 -28.67 6.08 -6.14
N PHE A 72 -27.73 6.38 -5.23
CA PHE A 72 -27.78 5.94 -3.83
C PHE A 72 -28.25 7.05 -2.90
N ASN A 73 -27.87 8.30 -3.16
CA ASN A 73 -28.24 9.44 -2.34
C ASN A 73 -29.11 10.41 -3.15
N GLN A 74 -30.40 10.49 -2.80
CA GLN A 74 -31.38 11.39 -3.43
C GLN A 74 -31.74 12.57 -2.53
N ASN A 75 -31.02 12.76 -1.42
CA ASN A 75 -31.30 13.81 -0.46
C ASN A 75 -30.90 15.16 -1.05
N GLY A 76 -31.81 16.14 -0.98
CA GLY A 76 -31.59 17.49 -1.49
C GLY A 76 -32.91 18.17 -1.84
N GLU A 77 -32.98 19.47 -1.60
CA GLU A 77 -34.18 20.25 -1.87
C GLU A 77 -34.21 20.66 -3.35
N GLU A 78 -33.05 20.98 -3.93
CA GLU A 78 -32.96 21.48 -5.30
C GLU A 78 -32.76 20.35 -6.33
N VAL A 79 -33.80 20.08 -7.11
CA VAL A 79 -33.80 19.05 -8.16
C VAL A 79 -33.30 19.64 -9.47
N LEU A 80 -32.29 19.03 -10.11
CA LEU A 80 -31.90 19.42 -11.46
C LEU A 80 -32.79 18.77 -12.51
N PHE A 81 -32.95 17.45 -12.42
CA PHE A 81 -33.77 16.67 -13.36
C PHE A 81 -34.24 15.36 -12.73
N TYR A 82 -35.30 14.80 -13.31
CA TYR A 82 -35.81 13.48 -12.97
C TYR A 82 -35.40 12.48 -14.03
N LEU A 83 -34.70 11.41 -13.63
CA LEU A 83 -34.44 10.26 -14.48
C LEU A 83 -35.45 9.16 -14.15
N ASN A 84 -36.58 9.18 -14.84
CA ASN A 84 -37.73 8.30 -14.59
C ASN A 84 -38.28 8.47 -13.15
N LYS A 85 -37.87 7.63 -12.20
CA LYS A 85 -38.23 7.73 -10.77
C LYS A 85 -37.09 8.26 -9.88
N LEU A 86 -35.92 8.52 -10.45
CA LEU A 86 -34.73 8.96 -9.72
C LEU A 86 -34.65 10.48 -9.74
N LYS A 87 -34.65 11.08 -8.55
CA LYS A 87 -34.46 12.52 -8.36
C LYS A 87 -32.95 12.81 -8.29
N VAL A 88 -32.41 13.53 -9.28
CA VAL A 88 -31.01 13.97 -9.24
C VAL A 88 -30.95 15.38 -8.65
N THR A 89 -30.40 15.49 -7.44
CA THR A 89 -30.27 16.75 -6.70
C THR A 89 -28.85 17.33 -6.80
N LYS A 90 -28.72 18.64 -6.58
CA LYS A 90 -27.40 19.30 -6.57
C LYS A 90 -26.55 18.80 -5.42
N GLU A 91 -27.15 18.59 -4.27
CA GLU A 91 -26.52 18.10 -3.05
C GLU A 91 -25.99 16.67 -3.23
N ALA A 92 -26.72 15.83 -3.96
CA ALA A 92 -26.26 14.48 -4.31
C ALA A 92 -25.03 14.51 -5.23
N LEU A 93 -24.96 15.45 -6.18
CA LEU A 93 -23.78 15.60 -7.03
C LEU A 93 -22.56 16.09 -6.23
N TRP A 94 -22.73 17.08 -5.35
CA TRP A 94 -21.65 17.57 -4.48
C TRP A 94 -21.15 16.49 -3.52
N ALA A 95 -22.05 15.74 -2.90
CA ALA A 95 -21.67 14.57 -2.10
C ALA A 95 -20.92 13.52 -2.94
N GLY A 96 -21.29 13.37 -4.22
CA GLY A 96 -20.60 12.48 -5.14
C GLY A 96 -19.18 12.94 -5.46
N VAL A 97 -18.97 14.25 -5.59
CA VAL A 97 -17.65 14.87 -5.74
C VAL A 97 -16.80 14.60 -4.50
N ASP A 98 -17.33 14.79 -3.30
CA ASP A 98 -16.60 14.52 -2.06
C ASP A 98 -16.18 13.04 -1.95
N ILE A 99 -17.10 12.12 -2.23
CA ILE A 99 -16.80 10.67 -2.22
C ILE A 99 -15.76 10.32 -3.27
N ALA A 100 -15.86 10.88 -4.48
CA ALA A 100 -14.90 10.64 -5.56
C ALA A 100 -13.50 11.16 -5.21
N LEU A 101 -13.41 12.36 -4.63
CA LEU A 101 -12.14 12.94 -4.15
C LEU A 101 -11.52 12.10 -3.04
N MET A 102 -12.33 11.62 -2.09
CA MET A 102 -11.88 10.75 -1.01
C MET A 102 -11.32 9.43 -1.55
N ILE A 103 -12.07 8.72 -2.41
CA ILE A 103 -11.65 7.42 -2.95
C ILE A 103 -10.36 7.56 -3.75
N LEU A 104 -10.26 8.56 -4.63
CA LEU A 104 -9.05 8.78 -5.42
C LEU A 104 -7.84 9.15 -4.55
N SER A 105 -8.04 10.01 -3.54
CA SER A 105 -7.00 10.35 -2.57
C SER A 105 -6.47 9.11 -1.86
N VAL A 106 -7.37 8.26 -1.37
CA VAL A 106 -7.00 7.01 -0.67
C VAL A 106 -6.24 6.08 -1.60
N ILE A 107 -6.65 5.95 -2.87
CA ILE A 107 -5.91 5.15 -3.86
C ILE A 107 -4.48 5.66 -4.02
N PHE A 108 -4.27 6.97 -4.13
CA PHE A 108 -2.91 7.54 -4.24
C PHE A 108 -2.05 7.25 -3.00
N TRP A 109 -2.60 7.48 -1.81
CA TRP A 109 -1.88 7.22 -0.55
C TRP A 109 -1.61 5.72 -0.35
N PHE A 110 -2.53 4.85 -0.74
CA PHE A 110 -2.37 3.40 -0.66
C PHE A 110 -1.33 2.88 -1.65
N ASN A 111 -1.25 3.46 -2.85
CA ASN A 111 -0.17 3.16 -3.79
C ASN A 111 1.19 3.53 -3.22
N LEU A 112 1.30 4.71 -2.60
CA LEU A 112 2.53 5.13 -1.91
C LEU A 112 2.86 4.20 -0.74
N PHE A 113 1.85 3.77 0.03
CA PHE A 113 2.00 2.80 1.11
C PHE A 113 2.61 1.48 0.63
N ASN A 114 2.05 0.90 -0.43
CA ASN A 114 2.56 -0.37 -1.00
C ASN A 114 3.97 -0.22 -1.55
N GLN A 115 4.35 0.96 -2.04
CA GLN A 115 5.69 1.22 -2.55
C GLN A 115 6.73 1.39 -1.44
N ILE A 116 6.36 2.02 -0.31
CA ILE A 116 7.29 2.31 0.79
C ILE A 116 7.38 1.15 1.79
N ILE A 117 6.24 0.56 2.15
CA ILE A 117 6.11 -0.56 3.09
C ILE A 117 6.15 -1.86 2.29
N THR A 118 7.38 -2.29 1.97
CA THR A 118 7.61 -3.58 1.33
C THR A 118 7.23 -4.74 2.26
N THR A 119 7.04 -5.92 1.68
CA THR A 119 6.71 -7.15 2.41
C THR A 119 7.66 -7.43 3.58
N ASP A 120 8.96 -7.20 3.41
CA ASP A 120 9.96 -7.36 4.47
C ASP A 120 9.77 -6.38 5.63
N LYS A 121 9.41 -5.13 5.33
CA LYS A 121 9.12 -4.10 6.35
C LYS A 121 7.83 -4.41 7.10
N PHE A 122 6.81 -4.89 6.38
CA PHE A 122 5.55 -5.33 6.97
C PHE A 122 5.78 -6.51 7.94
N LEU A 123 6.50 -7.53 7.47
CA LEU A 123 6.93 -8.66 8.29
C LEU A 123 7.75 -8.22 9.51
N TYR A 124 8.65 -7.26 9.36
CA TYR A 124 9.44 -6.74 10.48
C TYR A 124 8.55 -6.06 11.54
N LEU A 125 7.53 -5.30 11.12
CA LEU A 125 6.65 -4.56 12.02
C LEU A 125 5.77 -5.49 12.85
N PHE A 126 5.13 -6.47 12.19
CA PHE A 126 4.22 -7.40 12.85
C PHE A 126 4.94 -8.63 13.42
N GLY A 127 6.17 -8.89 12.98
CA GLY A 127 6.87 -10.12 13.31
C GLY A 127 7.39 -10.23 14.73
N ARG A 128 7.52 -9.10 15.43
CA ARG A 128 7.87 -9.09 16.85
C ARG A 128 6.69 -9.40 17.76
N ILE A 129 5.46 -9.10 17.32
CA ILE A 129 4.23 -9.31 18.10
C ILE A 129 3.84 -10.79 18.07
N ILE A 130 4.09 -11.49 16.95
CA ILE A 130 3.76 -12.91 16.79
C ILE A 130 4.90 -13.66 16.04
N PRO A 131 5.98 -14.06 16.74
CA PRO A 131 7.21 -14.56 16.09
C PRO A 131 7.02 -15.86 15.30
N ASN A 132 6.12 -16.75 15.74
CA ASN A 132 5.87 -18.02 15.04
C ASN A 132 5.10 -17.82 13.72
N THR A 133 4.06 -16.99 13.71
CA THR A 133 3.30 -16.71 12.49
C THR A 133 4.11 -15.86 11.52
N ALA A 134 4.93 -14.94 12.03
CA ALA A 134 5.82 -14.13 11.21
C ALA A 134 6.90 -14.96 10.52
N LEU A 135 7.42 -15.97 11.21
CA LEU A 135 8.33 -16.93 10.60
C LEU A 135 7.63 -17.74 9.50
N LEU A 136 6.45 -18.30 9.79
CA LEU A 136 5.67 -19.06 8.80
C LEU A 136 5.34 -18.20 7.58
N LEU A 137 4.94 -16.94 7.80
CA LEU A 137 4.63 -16.00 6.73
C LEU A 137 5.89 -15.61 5.94
N SER A 138 7.00 -15.34 6.62
CA SER A 138 8.30 -15.05 5.96
C SER A 138 8.76 -16.22 5.11
N MET A 139 8.62 -17.46 5.61
CA MET A 139 8.91 -18.68 4.85
C MET A 139 7.98 -18.80 3.65
N GLY A 140 6.65 -18.67 3.85
CA GLY A 140 5.67 -18.75 2.77
C GLY A 140 5.92 -17.73 1.65
N LEU A 141 6.22 -16.49 2.00
CA LEU A 141 6.55 -15.43 1.04
C LEU A 141 7.86 -15.71 0.29
N ARG A 142 8.85 -16.31 0.95
CA ARG A 142 10.08 -16.79 0.30
C ARG A 142 9.82 -17.99 -0.62
N TYR A 143 8.86 -18.86 -0.29
CA TYR A 143 8.50 -20.00 -1.14
C TYR A 143 7.76 -19.58 -2.41
N PHE A 144 7.01 -18.47 -2.41
CA PHE A 144 6.30 -17.99 -3.59
C PHE A 144 7.18 -17.88 -4.86
N PRO A 145 8.33 -17.15 -4.86
CA PRO A 145 9.21 -17.12 -6.03
C PRO A 145 9.85 -18.48 -6.35
N LEU A 146 10.03 -19.35 -5.35
CA LEU A 146 10.56 -20.70 -5.57
C LEU A 146 9.54 -21.58 -6.29
N PHE A 147 8.25 -21.48 -5.94
CA PHE A 147 7.16 -22.19 -6.62
C PHE A 147 7.05 -21.81 -8.09
N VAL A 148 7.15 -20.51 -8.40
CA VAL A 148 7.12 -20.03 -9.79
C VAL A 148 8.27 -20.65 -10.58
N LYS A 149 9.50 -20.55 -10.08
CA LYS A 149 10.69 -21.12 -10.74
C LYS A 149 10.61 -22.63 -10.89
N GLN A 150 10.09 -23.33 -9.89
CA GLN A 150 9.97 -24.78 -9.94
C GLN A 150 8.87 -25.21 -10.92
N SER A 151 7.73 -24.51 -10.96
CA SER A 151 6.67 -24.74 -11.94
C SER A 151 7.19 -24.55 -13.37
N GLU A 152 8.01 -23.52 -13.61
CA GLU A 152 8.65 -23.29 -14.90
C GLU A 152 9.60 -24.44 -15.29
N ARG A 153 10.44 -24.91 -14.36
CA ARG A 153 11.34 -26.06 -14.58
C ARG A 153 10.58 -27.35 -14.90
N ILE A 154 9.50 -27.64 -14.15
CA ILE A 154 8.67 -28.82 -14.40
C ILE A 154 8.03 -28.73 -15.79
N ASN A 155 7.53 -27.54 -16.16
CA ASN A 155 6.94 -27.33 -17.49
C ASN A 155 7.99 -27.48 -18.61
N GLN A 156 9.20 -26.94 -18.42
CA GLN A 156 10.31 -27.12 -19.36
C GLN A 156 10.69 -28.60 -19.53
N ALA A 157 10.77 -29.36 -18.43
CA ALA A 157 11.06 -30.79 -18.47
C ALA A 157 9.95 -31.58 -19.19
N GLN A 158 8.68 -31.26 -18.94
CA GLN A 158 7.55 -31.88 -19.64
C GLN A 158 7.57 -31.60 -21.15
N LYS A 159 7.90 -30.36 -21.56
CA LYS A 159 8.06 -30.01 -22.97
C LYS A 159 9.21 -30.76 -23.64
N ALA A 160 10.34 -30.93 -22.94
CA ALA A 160 11.47 -31.72 -23.42
C ALA A 160 11.10 -33.20 -23.64
N LEU A 161 10.14 -33.72 -22.87
CA LEU A 161 9.57 -35.06 -23.02
C LEU A 161 8.48 -35.15 -24.11
N GLY A 162 8.25 -34.07 -24.88
CA GLY A 162 7.26 -34.04 -25.96
C GLY A 162 5.81 -33.85 -25.51
N ILE A 163 5.58 -33.43 -24.26
CA ILE A 163 4.24 -33.16 -23.73
C ILE A 163 3.84 -31.73 -24.11
N TYR A 164 3.13 -31.58 -25.22
CA TYR A 164 2.62 -30.29 -25.71
C TYR A 164 1.15 -30.05 -25.33
N GLU A 165 0.78 -28.78 -25.15
CA GLU A 165 -0.57 -28.35 -24.78
C GLU A 165 -1.50 -28.32 -26.00
N GLU A 166 -2.04 -29.48 -26.41
CA GLU A 166 -3.02 -29.55 -27.50
C GLU A 166 -4.44 -29.84 -27.00
N GLY A 167 -5.33 -28.84 -27.08
CA GLY A 167 -6.73 -28.96 -26.67
C GLY A 167 -6.95 -28.83 -25.15
N PHE A 168 -8.17 -28.43 -24.77
CA PHE A 168 -8.52 -28.10 -23.38
C PHE A 168 -8.30 -29.28 -22.41
N PHE A 169 -8.72 -30.50 -22.77
CA PHE A 169 -8.61 -31.69 -21.91
C PHE A 169 -7.16 -32.15 -21.67
N LYS A 170 -6.29 -32.12 -22.69
CA LYS A 170 -4.87 -32.48 -22.49
C LYS A 170 -4.15 -31.41 -21.70
N ARG A 171 -4.51 -30.14 -21.91
CA ARG A 171 -3.97 -29.00 -21.17
C ARG A 171 -4.29 -29.07 -19.68
N THR A 172 -5.54 -29.36 -19.29
CA THR A 172 -5.90 -29.55 -17.88
C THR A 172 -5.20 -30.75 -17.25
N LYS A 173 -5.08 -31.87 -17.98
CA LYS A 173 -4.33 -33.05 -17.52
C LYS A 173 -2.85 -32.73 -17.27
N ASN A 174 -2.23 -31.93 -18.13
CA ASN A 174 -0.84 -31.50 -17.95
C ASN A 174 -0.69 -30.56 -16.76
N TYR A 175 -1.63 -29.62 -16.55
CA TYR A 175 -1.63 -28.78 -15.35
C TYR A 175 -1.74 -29.60 -14.07
N LEU A 176 -2.60 -30.63 -14.04
CA LEU A 176 -2.69 -31.55 -12.90
C LEU A 176 -1.37 -32.28 -12.64
N LYS A 177 -0.68 -32.75 -13.67
CA LYS A 177 0.65 -33.38 -13.53
C LYS A 177 1.71 -32.42 -12.98
N THR A 178 1.73 -31.19 -13.48
CA THR A 178 2.63 -30.15 -12.98
C THR A 178 2.32 -29.83 -11.53
N TYR A 179 1.04 -29.74 -11.19
CA TYR A 179 0.59 -29.50 -9.82
C TYR A 179 0.98 -30.62 -8.86
N THR A 180 0.74 -31.89 -9.20
CA THR A 180 1.11 -33.02 -8.32
C THR A 180 2.62 -33.12 -8.11
N ALA A 181 3.41 -32.89 -9.16
CA ALA A 181 4.87 -32.82 -9.06
C ALA A 181 5.33 -31.65 -8.17
N LEU A 182 4.71 -30.48 -8.31
CA LEU A 182 5.01 -29.30 -7.51
C LEU A 182 4.66 -29.51 -6.03
N VAL A 183 3.52 -30.15 -5.74
CA VAL A 183 3.12 -30.50 -4.37
C VAL A 183 4.11 -31.47 -3.74
N SER A 184 4.53 -32.51 -4.47
CA SER A 184 5.52 -33.48 -3.98
C SER A 184 6.85 -32.80 -3.64
N TRP A 185 7.35 -31.96 -4.55
CA TRP A 185 8.55 -31.15 -4.32
C TRP A 185 8.39 -30.20 -3.12
N SER A 186 7.21 -29.60 -2.95
CA SER A 186 6.94 -28.69 -1.83
C SER A 186 7.02 -29.39 -0.47
N LEU A 187 6.51 -30.62 -0.39
CA LEU A 187 6.50 -31.43 0.83
C LEU A 187 7.93 -31.82 1.22
N GLU A 188 8.72 -32.25 0.24
CA GLU A 188 10.14 -32.57 0.42
C GLU A 188 10.93 -31.35 0.93
N ASN A 189 10.76 -30.19 0.29
CA ASN A 189 11.44 -28.96 0.74
C ASN A 189 10.99 -28.49 2.13
N ALA A 190 9.72 -28.71 2.49
CA ALA A 190 9.22 -28.40 3.83
C ALA A 190 9.86 -29.30 4.88
N LEU A 191 9.98 -30.61 4.60
CA LEU A 191 10.66 -31.57 5.46
C LEU A 191 12.14 -31.23 5.63
N ASP A 192 12.86 -30.98 4.55
CA ASP A 192 14.29 -30.59 4.58
C ASP A 192 14.51 -29.32 5.39
N THR A 193 13.63 -28.33 5.22
CA THR A 193 13.69 -27.07 5.97
C THR A 193 13.44 -27.30 7.45
N ALA A 194 12.47 -28.14 7.81
CA ALA A 194 12.17 -28.49 9.20
C ALA A 194 13.35 -29.23 9.87
N ILE A 195 13.95 -30.20 9.17
CA ILE A 195 15.13 -30.93 9.66
C ILE A 195 16.31 -29.97 9.85
N SER A 196 16.57 -29.11 8.88
CA SER A 196 17.64 -28.09 8.95
C SER A 196 17.43 -27.11 10.11
N MET A 197 16.19 -26.68 10.34
CA MET A 197 15.83 -25.83 11.48
C MET A 197 16.08 -26.53 12.81
N LYS A 198 15.67 -27.80 12.95
CA LYS A 198 15.91 -28.60 14.16
C LYS A 198 17.40 -28.80 14.42
N ALA A 199 18.18 -29.10 13.38
CA ALA A 199 19.64 -29.25 13.46
C ALA A 199 20.34 -27.95 13.91
N ARG A 200 19.80 -26.78 13.54
CA ARG A 200 20.28 -25.47 14.00
C ARG A 200 19.80 -25.07 15.40
N GLY A 201 19.14 -25.96 16.14
CA GLY A 201 18.67 -25.70 17.51
C GLY A 201 17.39 -24.88 17.58
N TYR A 202 16.59 -24.82 16.51
CA TYR A 202 15.29 -24.17 16.55
C TYR A 202 14.39 -24.81 17.62
N GLY A 203 13.89 -24.01 18.56
CA GLY A 203 13.00 -24.46 19.63
C GLY A 203 13.69 -24.89 20.93
N VAL A 204 15.03 -24.87 20.99
CA VAL A 204 15.80 -25.30 22.18
C VAL A 204 15.97 -24.16 23.21
N ALA A 205 16.14 -22.91 22.75
CA ALA A 205 16.38 -21.75 23.62
C ALA A 205 15.41 -20.59 23.32
N LYS A 206 15.34 -19.64 24.27
CA LYS A 206 14.57 -18.39 24.09
C LYS A 206 15.13 -17.63 22.89
N ARG A 207 14.26 -17.28 21.94
CA ARG A 207 14.66 -16.71 20.65
C ARG A 207 15.13 -15.27 20.80
N SER A 208 16.22 -14.92 20.13
CA SER A 208 16.64 -13.53 19.91
C SER A 208 16.10 -13.01 18.57
N SER A 209 15.66 -11.76 18.53
CA SER A 209 15.19 -11.12 17.29
C SER A 209 16.34 -10.33 16.64
N TYR A 210 16.70 -10.67 15.41
CA TYR A 210 17.60 -9.84 14.60
C TYR A 210 16.79 -8.73 13.92
N SER A 211 17.06 -7.46 14.24
CA SER A 211 16.41 -6.31 13.60
C SER A 211 17.30 -5.72 12.52
N LEU A 212 16.84 -5.76 11.26
CA LEU A 212 17.54 -5.12 10.14
C LEU A 212 17.51 -3.58 10.24
N TYR A 213 16.46 -3.04 10.86
CA TYR A 213 16.22 -1.59 10.96
C TYR A 213 16.66 -1.06 12.33
N ARG A 214 17.56 -0.07 12.32
CA ARG A 214 17.99 0.64 13.54
C ARG A 214 17.16 1.91 13.72
N PHE A 215 16.61 2.11 14.92
CA PHE A 215 15.84 3.30 15.24
C PHE A 215 16.79 4.51 15.37
N ARG A 216 16.66 5.51 14.51
CA ARG A 216 17.50 6.72 14.55
C ARG A 216 16.81 7.82 15.36
N LYS A 217 17.60 8.76 15.92
CA LYS A 217 17.06 9.96 16.60
C LYS A 217 16.12 10.77 15.71
N SER A 218 16.37 10.81 14.39
CA SER A 218 15.46 11.45 13.42
C SER A 218 14.11 10.75 13.33
N ASP A 219 14.07 9.43 13.43
CA ASP A 219 12.82 8.65 13.37
C ASP A 219 12.00 8.85 14.65
N PHE A 220 12.67 8.99 15.79
CA PHE A 220 12.04 9.35 17.07
C PHE A 220 11.41 10.74 17.00
N LEU A 221 12.15 11.75 16.54
CA LEU A 221 11.68 13.12 16.46
C LEU A 221 10.48 13.25 15.51
N PHE A 222 10.52 12.56 14.37
CA PHE A 222 9.38 12.49 13.44
C PHE A 222 8.15 11.84 14.08
N PHE A 223 8.33 10.72 14.76
CA PHE A 223 7.23 10.05 15.46
C PHE A 223 6.63 10.93 16.57
N LEU A 224 7.48 11.59 17.36
CA LEU A 224 7.06 12.50 18.42
C LEU A 224 6.23 13.67 17.85
N LEU A 225 6.70 14.30 16.77
CA LEU A 225 5.98 15.38 16.10
C LEU A 225 4.61 14.94 15.59
N LEU A 226 4.50 13.72 15.04
CA LEU A 226 3.22 13.17 14.60
C LEU A 226 2.25 12.95 15.74
N VAL A 227 2.72 12.39 16.86
CA VAL A 227 1.89 12.14 18.05
C VAL A 227 1.42 13.46 18.65
N LEU A 228 2.31 14.45 18.78
CA LEU A 228 1.95 15.79 19.27
C LEU A 228 0.92 16.46 18.37
N ALA A 229 1.12 16.39 17.05
CA ALA A 229 0.17 16.94 16.09
C ALA A 229 -1.21 16.27 16.22
N LEU A 230 -1.26 14.94 16.41
CA LEU A 230 -2.51 14.20 16.60
C LEU A 230 -3.21 14.59 17.92
N ILE A 231 -2.45 14.75 19.02
CA ILE A 231 -3.00 15.22 20.29
C ILE A 231 -3.60 16.63 20.13
N THR A 232 -2.90 17.54 19.43
CA THR A 232 -3.42 18.90 19.20
C THR A 232 -4.68 18.91 18.34
N LEU A 233 -4.80 18.00 17.36
CA LEU A 233 -6.02 17.83 16.59
C LEU A 233 -7.20 17.43 17.50
N ILE A 234 -6.99 16.44 18.37
CA ILE A 234 -8.05 15.92 19.25
C ILE A 234 -8.51 17.01 20.24
N LEU A 235 -7.57 17.77 20.81
CA LEU A 235 -7.88 18.82 21.79
C LEU A 235 -8.51 20.08 21.18
N CYS A 236 -8.22 20.39 19.91
CA CYS A 236 -8.70 21.58 19.22
C CYS A 236 -9.62 21.27 18.04
N ALA A 237 -10.31 20.11 18.10
CA ALA A 237 -11.19 19.63 17.04
C ALA A 237 -12.32 20.61 16.71
N ASP A 238 -12.71 21.49 17.63
CA ASP A 238 -13.76 22.50 17.41
C ASP A 238 -13.32 23.63 16.46
N LYS A 239 -12.00 23.81 16.24
CA LYS A 239 -11.47 24.89 15.42
C LYS A 239 -11.10 24.40 14.01
N THR A 240 -11.87 24.81 13.02
CA THR A 240 -11.69 24.45 11.60
C THR A 240 -10.26 24.73 11.07
N TYR A 241 -9.63 25.83 11.52
CA TYR A 241 -8.26 26.16 11.12
C TYR A 241 -7.22 25.15 11.60
N PHE A 242 -7.41 24.51 12.77
CA PHE A 242 -6.50 23.48 13.27
C PHE A 242 -6.64 22.19 12.47
N ILE A 243 -7.86 21.81 12.08
CA ILE A 243 -8.10 20.66 11.19
C ILE A 243 -7.39 20.87 9.85
N LEU A 244 -7.51 22.06 9.26
CA LEU A 244 -6.84 22.40 7.99
C LEU A 244 -5.31 22.42 8.13
N ALA A 245 -4.77 23.02 9.20
CA ALA A 245 -3.33 23.07 9.45
C ALA A 245 -2.72 21.69 9.72
N PHE A 246 -3.44 20.84 10.45
CA PHE A 246 -3.02 19.45 10.66
C PHE A 246 -3.02 18.65 9.36
N GLY A 247 -4.09 18.78 8.56
CA GLY A 247 -4.17 18.15 7.25
C GLY A 247 -3.03 18.57 6.32
N SER A 248 -2.72 19.87 6.23
CA SER A 248 -1.63 20.36 5.39
C SER A 248 -0.25 19.86 5.87
N PHE A 249 0.00 19.86 7.19
CA PHE A 249 1.22 19.31 7.77
C PHE A 249 1.38 17.81 7.44
N LEU A 250 0.31 17.03 7.62
CA LEU A 250 0.34 15.61 7.32
C LEU A 250 0.57 15.33 5.83
N PHE A 251 -0.20 15.97 4.96
CA PHE A 251 -0.18 15.64 3.54
C PHE A 251 1.11 16.11 2.86
N PHE A 252 1.60 17.31 3.16
CA PHE A 252 2.80 17.85 2.53
C PHE A 252 4.10 17.51 3.27
N GLY A 253 4.03 17.14 4.56
CA GLY A 253 5.22 16.85 5.36
C GLY A 253 6.08 15.74 4.76
N GLY A 254 5.47 14.66 4.28
CA GLY A 254 6.16 13.55 3.62
C GLY A 254 6.81 13.94 2.30
N ALA A 255 6.14 14.77 1.49
CA ALA A 255 6.70 15.31 0.25
C ALA A 255 7.95 16.16 0.52
N LEU A 256 7.87 17.06 1.50
CA LEU A 256 8.96 17.96 1.87
C LEU A 256 10.19 17.21 2.37
N LEU A 257 9.98 16.16 3.19
CA LEU A 257 11.08 15.32 3.68
C LEU A 257 11.80 14.61 2.55
N GLU A 258 11.07 14.07 1.57
CA GLU A 258 11.68 13.37 0.44
C GLU A 258 12.37 14.34 -0.55
N VAL A 259 11.77 15.51 -0.83
CA VAL A 259 12.42 16.56 -1.65
C VAL A 259 13.74 17.02 -1.02
N LYS A 260 13.75 17.25 0.30
CA LYS A 260 14.96 17.64 1.04
C LYS A 260 16.06 16.57 0.92
N GLU A 261 15.70 15.29 0.98
CA GLU A 261 16.68 14.21 0.83
C GLU A 261 17.18 14.12 -0.63
N ASN A 262 16.29 14.22 -1.61
CA ASN A 262 16.66 14.19 -3.03
C ASN A 262 17.62 15.32 -3.39
N TRP A 263 17.38 16.54 -2.90
CA TRP A 263 18.28 17.68 -3.06
C TRP A 263 19.66 17.41 -2.45
N LYS A 264 19.69 16.91 -1.21
CA LYS A 264 20.94 16.56 -0.54
C LYS A 264 21.73 15.52 -1.33
N TRP A 265 21.04 14.55 -1.93
CA TRP A 265 21.68 13.51 -2.72
C TRP A 265 22.25 14.04 -4.04
N HIS A 266 21.55 14.95 -4.73
CA HIS A 266 22.07 15.61 -5.93
C HIS A 266 23.30 16.47 -5.63
N TYR A 267 23.29 17.22 -4.52
CA TYR A 267 24.44 18.03 -4.08
C TYR A 267 25.67 17.17 -3.73
N LEU A 268 25.46 16.00 -3.12
CA LEU A 268 26.55 15.06 -2.84
C LEU A 268 27.09 14.44 -4.12
N LYS A 269 26.22 14.11 -5.07
CA LYS A 269 26.63 13.56 -6.37
C LYS A 269 27.40 14.58 -7.22
N SER A 270 27.10 15.88 -7.12
CA SER A 270 27.86 16.92 -7.84
C SER A 270 29.25 17.20 -7.23
N LYS A 271 29.55 16.67 -6.04
CA LYS A 271 30.84 16.81 -5.35
C LYS A 271 31.76 15.58 -5.47
N ILE A 272 31.25 14.50 -6.05
CA ILE A 272 31.99 13.27 -6.36
C ILE A 272 32.35 13.32 -7.84
#